data_AF-X1MGB3-F1
#
_entry.id   AF-X1MGB3-F1
#
_cell.length_a   1.000
_cell.length_b   1.000
_cell.length_c   1.000
_cell.angle_alpha   90.00
_cell.angle_beta   90.00
_cell.angle_gamma   90.00
#
_symmetry.space_group_name_H-M   'P 1'
#
loop_
_entity.id
_entity.type
_entity.pdbx_description
1 polymer ?
#
loop_
_entity_poly.entity_id
_entity_poly.type
_entity_poly.pdbx_seq_one_letter_code
_entity_poly.pdbx_strand_id
1 'polypeptide(L)'
;MAGKYEVGFGYILGISDVNNNVIKFYTEGSGGADTLESPLTYNDGNWHHLVGTWDGVTKRLYIDSVEVSSVAYGVNTAFMLSLISGSTPIISSVVNGRRA
;
A
#
# COMPACT_ATOMS: atom_id res chain seq x y z
N MET A 1 7.75 18.22 -5.51
CA MET A 1 6.86 17.08 -5.81
C MET A 1 7.59 16.17 -6.78
N ALA A 2 7.57 14.85 -6.58
CA ALA A 2 8.20 13.87 -7.47
C ALA A 2 7.19 12.77 -7.82
N GLY A 3 7.20 12.28 -9.04
CA GLY A 3 6.23 11.27 -9.47
C GLY A 3 6.37 10.89 -10.93
N LYS A 4 5.79 9.74 -11.28
CA LYS A 4 5.54 9.32 -12.66
C LYS A 4 4.04 9.12 -12.81
N TYR A 5 3.46 9.66 -13.86
CA TYR A 5 2.03 9.51 -14.13
C TYR A 5 1.80 9.18 -15.60
N GLU A 6 1.04 8.12 -15.82
CA GLU A 6 0.43 7.70 -17.08
C GLU A 6 -1.08 7.59 -16.84
N VAL A 7 -1.90 7.66 -17.89
CA VAL A 7 -3.37 7.62 -17.71
C VAL A 7 -3.77 6.31 -17.01
N GLY A 8 -4.35 6.42 -15.81
CA GLY A 8 -4.80 5.29 -14.99
C GLY A 8 -3.70 4.57 -14.22
N PHE A 9 -2.45 5.04 -14.26
CA PHE A 9 -1.33 4.44 -13.54
C PHE A 9 -0.31 5.49 -13.13
N GLY A 10 0.04 5.54 -11.84
CA GLY A 10 1.10 6.45 -11.44
C GLY A 10 1.28 6.57 -9.94
N TYR A 11 2.21 7.46 -9.58
CA TYR A 11 2.44 7.84 -8.21
C TYR A 11 2.91 9.28 -8.11
N ILE A 12 2.56 9.92 -7.01
CA ILE A 12 3.06 11.24 -6.64
C ILE A 12 3.45 11.22 -5.17
N LEU A 13 4.66 11.67 -4.88
CA LEU A 13 5.14 12.00 -3.55
C LEU A 13 5.28 13.52 -3.45
N GLY A 14 4.59 14.14 -2.50
CA GLY A 14 4.55 15.60 -2.40
C GLY A 14 3.72 16.11 -1.25
N ILE A 15 3.34 17.38 -1.33
CA ILE A 15 2.42 18.01 -0.38
C ILE A 15 0.99 17.76 -0.85
N SER A 16 0.06 17.53 0.09
CA SER A 16 -1.34 17.30 -0.22
C SER A 16 -2.02 18.56 -0.77
N ASP A 17 -2.83 18.38 -1.81
CA ASP A 17 -3.63 19.45 -2.42
C ASP A 17 -4.98 19.62 -1.73
N VAL A 18 -5.39 18.64 -0.89
CA VAL A 18 -6.70 18.62 -0.21
C VAL A 18 -6.59 18.87 1.28
N ASN A 19 -5.54 18.36 1.91
CA ASN A 19 -5.26 18.59 3.32
C ASN A 19 -4.05 19.51 3.42
N ASN A 20 -4.26 20.68 4.02
CA ASN A 20 -3.25 21.72 4.01
C ASN A 20 -1.92 21.21 4.58
N ASN A 21 -0.93 21.13 3.70
CA ASN A 21 0.48 21.09 4.05
C ASN A 21 0.96 19.80 4.78
N VAL A 22 0.18 18.72 4.68
CA VAL A 22 0.65 17.36 5.00
C VAL A 22 1.35 16.73 3.81
N ILE A 23 2.22 15.74 4.07
CA ILE A 23 2.87 14.98 3.01
C ILE A 23 1.90 13.90 2.51
N LYS A 24 1.77 13.76 1.20
CA LYS A 24 0.98 12.71 0.54
C LYS A 24 1.85 11.75 -0.26
N PHE A 25 1.43 10.49 -0.27
CA PHE A 25 1.81 9.46 -1.21
C PHE A 25 0.58 8.96 -1.97
N TYR A 26 0.36 9.57 -3.12
CA TYR A 26 -0.69 9.22 -4.07
C TYR A 26 -0.20 8.07 -4.96
N THR A 27 -1.07 7.09 -5.21
CA THR A 27 -0.87 6.01 -6.17
C THR A 27 -2.14 5.76 -6.95
N GLU A 28 -2.01 5.43 -8.22
CA GLU A 28 -3.10 4.99 -9.08
C GLU A 28 -2.71 3.72 -9.82
N GLY A 29 -3.65 2.79 -9.92
CA GLY A 29 -3.50 1.59 -10.74
C GLY A 29 -4.86 0.98 -11.06
N SER A 30 -4.87 -0.31 -11.43
CA SER A 30 -6.09 -1.01 -11.85
C SER A 30 -7.20 -1.07 -10.78
N GLY A 31 -6.84 -0.91 -9.50
CA GLY A 31 -7.79 -0.85 -8.37
C GLY A 31 -8.37 0.55 -8.10
N GLY A 32 -7.98 1.56 -8.90
CA GLY A 32 -8.32 2.96 -8.70
C GLY A 32 -7.19 3.77 -8.06
N ALA A 33 -7.49 5.03 -7.78
CA ALA A 33 -6.59 5.97 -7.13
C ALA A 33 -6.75 5.93 -5.61
N ASP A 34 -5.64 6.07 -4.89
CA ASP A 34 -5.58 6.06 -3.44
C ASP A 34 -4.47 7.01 -2.95
N THR A 35 -4.70 7.66 -1.81
CA THR A 35 -3.74 8.56 -1.17
C THR A 35 -3.50 8.18 0.28
N LEU A 36 -2.24 8.05 0.66
CA LEU A 36 -1.80 7.94 2.05
C LEU A 36 -1.16 9.25 2.48
N GLU A 37 -1.54 9.79 3.63
CA GLU A 37 -1.02 11.07 4.12
C GLU A 37 -0.33 10.95 5.47
N SER A 38 0.58 11.89 5.75
CA SER A 38 1.20 12.05 7.06
C SER A 38 0.21 12.64 8.08
N PRO A 39 0.30 12.27 9.36
CA PRO A 39 -0.57 12.80 10.40
C PRO A 39 -0.25 14.25 10.79
N LEU A 40 0.96 14.72 10.46
CA LEU A 40 1.47 16.04 10.81
C LEU A 40 1.96 16.78 9.55
N THR A 41 2.16 18.09 9.71
CA THR A 41 2.78 18.98 8.72
C THR A 41 4.31 19.01 8.87
N TYR A 42 5.03 19.17 7.76
CA TYR A 42 6.50 19.16 7.70
C TYR A 42 7.07 20.33 6.88
N ASN A 43 6.41 21.49 6.87
CA ASN A 43 6.89 22.70 6.18
C ASN A 43 7.60 23.68 7.13
N ASP A 44 8.39 23.17 8.06
CA ASP A 44 9.04 23.98 9.10
C ASP A 44 10.26 24.78 8.59
N GLY A 45 10.54 24.71 7.29
CA GLY A 45 11.69 25.35 6.64
C GLY A 45 12.94 24.47 6.59
N ASN A 46 12.90 23.28 7.18
CA ASN A 46 13.98 22.29 7.10
C ASN A 46 13.80 21.36 5.90
N TRP A 47 14.91 20.76 5.47
CA TRP A 47 14.87 19.68 4.48
C TRP A 47 14.41 18.39 5.15
N HIS A 48 13.46 17.72 4.51
CA HIS A 48 12.96 16.41 4.91
C HIS A 48 13.16 15.38 3.81
N HIS A 49 13.56 14.16 4.17
CA HIS A 49 13.66 13.03 3.27
C HIS A 49 12.36 12.22 3.30
N LEU A 50 11.69 12.13 2.14
CA LEU A 50 10.39 11.48 2.00
C LEU A 50 10.53 10.16 1.26
N VAL A 51 9.91 9.09 1.77
CA VAL A 51 9.87 7.79 1.09
C VAL A 51 8.44 7.21 1.16
N GLY A 52 7.87 6.88 0.01
CA GLY A 52 6.64 6.09 -0.08
C GLY A 52 6.94 4.68 -0.59
N THR A 53 6.40 3.65 0.06
CA THR A 53 6.56 2.26 -0.37
C THR A 53 5.21 1.58 -0.58
N TRP A 54 5.13 0.73 -1.61
CA TRP A 54 3.98 -0.13 -1.90
C TRP A 54 4.48 -1.53 -2.25
N ASP A 55 4.11 -2.53 -1.46
CA ASP A 55 4.53 -3.93 -1.66
C ASP A 55 3.44 -4.81 -2.35
N GLY A 56 2.32 -4.20 -2.74
CA GLY A 56 1.14 -4.90 -3.28
C GLY A 56 0.06 -5.19 -2.23
N VAL A 57 0.37 -5.03 -0.94
CA VAL A 57 -0.56 -5.24 0.18
C VAL A 57 -0.56 -4.05 1.14
N THR A 58 0.60 -3.49 1.47
CA THR A 58 0.78 -2.43 2.45
C THR A 58 1.38 -1.19 1.80
N LYS A 59 0.70 -0.04 1.93
CA LYS A 59 1.27 1.27 1.64
C LYS A 59 1.87 1.85 2.92
N ARG A 60 3.05 2.44 2.80
CA ARG A 60 3.75 3.10 3.92
C ARG A 60 4.34 4.42 3.48
N LEU A 61 4.38 5.35 4.41
CA LEU A 61 4.98 6.67 4.24
C LEU A 61 6.01 6.89 5.35
N TYR A 62 7.22 7.29 4.95
CA TYR A 62 8.33 7.60 5.82
C TYR A 62 8.78 9.04 5.64
N ILE A 63 9.17 9.67 6.74
CA ILE A 63 9.78 11.00 6.78
C ILE A 63 11.02 10.90 7.68
N ASP A 64 12.17 11.29 7.15
CA ASP A 64 13.48 11.23 7.84
C ASP A 64 13.75 9.84 8.45
N SER A 65 13.44 8.80 7.67
CA SER A 65 13.58 7.38 8.03
C SER A 65 12.60 6.85 9.10
N VAL A 66 11.65 7.65 9.56
CA VAL A 66 10.60 7.24 10.50
C VAL A 66 9.30 6.94 9.75
N GLU A 67 8.66 5.79 10.01
CA GLU A 67 7.32 5.48 9.47
C GLU A 67 6.29 6.38 10.16
N VAL A 68 5.62 7.23 9.37
CA VAL A 68 4.63 8.19 9.90
C VAL A 68 3.19 7.77 9.63
N SER A 69 2.98 6.88 8.65
CA SER A 69 1.66 6.41 8.25
C SER A 69 1.76 5.09 7.49
N SER A 70 0.82 4.17 7.73
CA SER A 70 0.71 2.93 6.98
C SER A 70 -0.73 2.42 6.93
N VAL A 71 -1.05 1.74 5.83
CA VAL A 71 -2.35 1.11 5.60
C VAL A 71 -2.16 -0.21 4.85
N ALA A 72 -2.84 -1.25 5.33
CA ALA A 72 -2.88 -2.55 4.68
C ALA A 72 -4.21 -2.69 3.92
N TYR A 73 -4.14 -3.02 2.63
CA TYR A 73 -5.30 -3.34 1.82
C TYR A 73 -5.54 -4.85 1.94
N GLY A 74 -6.79 -5.20 2.27
CA GLY A 74 -7.17 -6.61 2.36
C GLY A 74 -6.93 -7.31 1.03
N VAL A 75 -6.10 -8.35 1.04
CA VAL A 75 -6.07 -9.31 -0.06
C VAL A 75 -7.38 -10.08 0.03
N ASN A 76 -8.21 -10.06 -1.02
CA ASN A 76 -9.37 -10.94 -1.09
C ASN A 76 -8.87 -12.39 -1.18
N THR A 77 -8.62 -13.01 -0.03
CA THR A 77 -8.26 -14.43 0.10
C THR A 77 -9.48 -15.34 -0.04
N ALA A 78 -10.65 -14.80 -0.41
CA ALA A 78 -11.89 -15.50 -0.66
C ALA A 78 -11.87 -16.34 -1.96
N PHE A 79 -10.83 -17.17 -2.13
CA PHE A 79 -10.96 -18.49 -2.77
C PHE A 79 -10.89 -19.61 -1.73
N MET A 80 -10.80 -19.29 -0.43
CA MET A 80 -10.81 -20.29 0.64
C MET A 80 -12.25 -20.76 0.87
N LEU A 81 -12.57 -21.85 0.18
CA LEU A 81 -13.65 -22.82 0.40
C LEU A 81 -14.46 -22.55 1.69
N SER A 82 -15.72 -22.14 1.53
CA SER A 82 -16.67 -22.01 2.63
C SER A 82 -16.65 -23.31 3.47
N LEU A 83 -16.11 -23.23 4.67
CA LEU A 83 -16.06 -24.34 5.62
C LEU A 83 -17.49 -24.52 6.15
N ILE A 84 -18.21 -25.52 5.64
CA ILE A 84 -19.41 -26.01 6.31
C ILE A 84 -19.03 -26.31 7.76
N SER A 85 -19.83 -25.75 8.67
CA SER A 85 -19.66 -25.78 10.12
C SER A 85 -19.14 -27.13 10.63
N GLY A 86 -17.87 -27.16 11.05
CA GLY A 86 -17.34 -28.22 11.91
C GLY A 86 -16.34 -29.22 11.32
N SER A 87 -15.51 -28.86 10.33
CA SER A 87 -14.43 -29.76 9.88
C SER A 87 -13.02 -29.19 10.15
N THR A 88 -12.14 -30.03 10.68
CA THR A 88 -10.75 -29.72 11.07
C THR A 88 -9.89 -29.18 9.92
N PRO A 89 -8.90 -28.30 10.18
CA PRO A 89 -8.13 -27.66 9.11
C PRO A 89 -7.28 -28.68 8.34
N ILE A 90 -7.43 -28.73 7.01
CA ILE A 90 -6.57 -29.52 6.13
C ILE A 90 -5.41 -28.64 5.67
N ILE A 91 -4.19 -29.04 6.01
CA ILE A 91 -2.94 -28.46 5.48
C ILE A 91 -2.70 -29.08 4.10
N SER A 92 -2.70 -28.28 3.04
CA SER A 92 -2.35 -28.75 1.69
C SER A 92 -0.83 -28.74 1.51
N SER A 93 -0.19 -29.92 1.50
CA SER A 93 1.15 -30.09 0.93
C SER A 93 1.04 -30.42 -0.56
N VAL A 94 1.56 -29.56 -1.43
CA VAL A 94 1.71 -29.89 -2.86
C VAL A 94 2.84 -30.92 -3.01
N VAL A 95 2.50 -32.17 -3.35
CA VAL A 95 3.47 -33.14 -3.90
C VAL A 95 3.46 -32.97 -5.42
N ASN A 96 4.52 -32.37 -5.96
CA ASN A 96 4.80 -32.38 -7.40
C ASN A 96 5.38 -33.75 -7.79
N GLY A 97 4.76 -34.41 -8.76
CA GLY A 97 5.36 -35.55 -9.48
C GLY A 97 4.36 -36.60 -9.96
N ARG A 98 3.58 -36.29 -11.02
CA ARG A 98 2.87 -37.34 -11.76
C ARG A 98 3.83 -37.97 -12.76
N ARG A 99 4.00 -39.29 -12.62
CA ARG A 99 4.80 -40.17 -13.47
C ARG A 99 4.18 -40.27 -14.87
N ALA A 100 5.03 -40.16 -15.89
CA ALA A 100 5.00 -41.01 -17.08
C ALA A 100 6.39 -41.64 -17.18
#